data_AF-A0A928SYS6-F1
#
_entry.id   AF-A0A928SYS6-F1
#
_cell.length_a   1.000
_cell.length_b   1.000
_cell.length_c   1.000
_cell.angle_alpha   90.00
_cell.angle_beta   90.00
_cell.angle_gamma   90.00
#
_symmetry.space_group_name_H-M   'P 1'
#
loop_
_entity.id
_entity.type
_entity.pdbx_description
1 polymer ?
#
loop_
_entity_poly.entity_id
_entity_poly.type
_entity_poly.pdbx_seq_one_letter_code
_entity_poly.pdbx_strand_id
1 'polypeptide(L)'
;MVGFAALVLGLAGLWLVRRSRRALPAPAAAETPPPSPIVTQIHAGSAPREPAVPAAEAMLLCPTCRAEYGAESRFCKFDGNRLVVVSRGTDTRGPAGGVCPVCEQGYDPGVVSCPVHDEELVPAGAHRAQERPSGQYPKICPTCGVQYPNGSGFCGADGSALVTVN
;
A
#
# COMPACT_ATOMS: atom_id res chain seq x y z
N MET A 1 52.85 3.21 -4.78
CA MET A 1 52.41 1.80 -4.85
C MET A 1 51.26 1.45 -3.90
N VAL A 2 50.91 2.29 -2.91
CA VAL A 2 49.84 1.98 -1.92
C VAL A 2 48.42 1.94 -2.53
N GLY A 3 48.16 2.73 -3.57
CA GLY A 3 46.82 2.79 -4.20
C GLY A 3 46.38 1.51 -4.91
N PHE A 4 47.32 0.70 -5.40
CA PHE A 4 46.99 -0.54 -6.11
C PHE A 4 46.48 -1.63 -5.15
N ALA A 5 47.02 -1.67 -3.94
CA ALA A 5 46.58 -2.63 -2.92
C ALA A 5 45.14 -2.39 -2.45
N ALA A 6 44.73 -1.12 -2.28
CA ALA A 6 43.37 -0.77 -1.89
C ALA A 6 42.34 -1.14 -2.96
N LEU A 7 42.68 -0.98 -4.24
CA LEU A 7 41.79 -1.29 -5.36
C LEU A 7 41.59 -2.80 -5.52
N VAL A 8 42.65 -3.59 -5.35
CA VAL A 8 42.57 -5.07 -5.38
C VAL A 8 41.72 -5.60 -4.22
N LEU A 9 41.86 -5.05 -3.01
CA LEU A 9 41.05 -5.44 -1.85
C LEU A 9 39.57 -5.08 -2.04
N GLY A 10 39.27 -3.91 -2.62
CA GLY A 10 37.89 -3.49 -2.93
C GLY A 10 37.21 -4.41 -3.95
N LEU A 11 37.91 -4.77 -5.03
CA LEU A 11 37.38 -5.69 -6.04
C LEU A 11 37.17 -7.10 -5.50
N ALA A 12 38.08 -7.60 -4.65
CA ALA A 12 37.94 -8.91 -4.02
C ALA A 12 36.72 -8.96 -3.09
N GLY A 13 36.49 -7.92 -2.29
CA GLY A 13 35.30 -7.80 -1.43
C GLY A 13 34.00 -7.76 -2.23
N LEU A 14 33.94 -6.94 -3.28
CA LEU A 14 32.76 -6.84 -4.15
C LEU A 14 32.45 -8.17 -4.87
N TRP A 15 33.48 -8.89 -5.29
CA TRP A 15 33.33 -10.20 -5.93
C TRP A 15 32.80 -11.27 -4.95
N LEU A 16 33.26 -11.27 -3.70
CA LEU A 16 32.81 -12.20 -2.67
C LEU A 16 31.31 -12.00 -2.35
N VAL A 17 30.86 -10.74 -2.23
CA VAL A 17 29.45 -10.38 -2.00
C VAL A 17 28.56 -10.77 -3.19
N ARG A 18 29.05 -10.60 -4.43
CA ARG A 18 28.31 -11.05 -5.61
C ARG A 18 28.17 -12.56 -5.68
N ARG A 19 29.17 -13.31 -5.22
CA ARG A 19 29.15 -14.77 -5.23
C ARG A 19 28.17 -15.35 -4.20
N SER A 20 28.08 -14.75 -3.01
CA SER A 20 27.15 -15.23 -1.98
C SER A 20 25.67 -15.05 -2.39
N ARG A 21 25.32 -13.97 -3.10
CA ARG A 21 23.96 -13.74 -3.60
C ARG A 21 23.49 -14.76 -4.65
N ARG A 22 24.39 -15.48 -5.31
CA ARG A 22 24.03 -16.51 -6.30
C ARG A 22 23.76 -17.89 -5.69
N ALA A 23 23.95 -18.05 -4.38
CA ALA A 23 23.86 -19.33 -3.69
C ALA A 23 22.58 -19.49 -2.85
N LEU A 24 21.48 -18.79 -3.19
CA LEU A 24 20.18 -19.18 -2.64
C LEU A 24 19.53 -20.26 -3.53
N PRO A 25 19.25 -21.46 -2.98
CA PRO A 25 18.47 -22.48 -3.67
C PRO A 25 17.05 -21.99 -3.90
N ALA A 26 16.48 -22.36 -5.05
CA ALA A 26 15.10 -22.04 -5.42
C ALA A 26 14.12 -22.55 -4.35
N PRO A 27 13.08 -21.78 -3.97
CA PRO A 27 12.03 -22.29 -3.11
C PRO A 27 11.30 -23.41 -3.85
N ALA A 28 11.29 -24.59 -3.22
CA ALA A 28 10.52 -25.75 -3.65
C ALA A 28 9.05 -25.35 -3.83
N ALA A 29 8.50 -25.71 -4.99
CA ALA A 29 7.10 -25.57 -5.31
C ALA A 29 6.25 -26.26 -4.24
N ALA A 30 5.47 -25.46 -3.51
CA ALA A 30 4.45 -25.98 -2.62
C ALA A 30 3.33 -26.57 -3.48
N GLU A 31 3.21 -27.90 -3.36
CA GLU A 31 2.25 -28.78 -3.98
C GLU A 31 0.81 -28.36 -3.68
N THR A 32 0.01 -28.21 -4.73
CA THR A 32 -1.43 -27.96 -4.68
C THR A 32 -2.15 -29.19 -4.13
N PRO A 33 -2.91 -29.12 -3.02
CA PRO A 33 -3.75 -30.25 -2.61
C PRO A 33 -4.95 -30.42 -3.58
N PRO A 34 -5.34 -31.67 -3.89
CA PRO A 34 -6.42 -31.96 -4.84
C PRO A 34 -7.81 -31.59 -4.29
N PRO A 35 -8.79 -31.32 -5.17
CA PRO A 35 -10.15 -30.98 -4.75
C PRO A 35 -10.89 -32.22 -4.25
N SER A 36 -11.32 -32.20 -2.99
CA SER A 36 -12.29 -33.15 -2.45
C SER A 36 -13.69 -32.85 -3.00
N PRO A 37 -14.41 -33.84 -3.54
CA PRO A 37 -15.83 -33.70 -3.83
C PRO A 37 -16.69 -34.01 -2.58
N ILE A 38 -18.00 -33.78 -2.73
CA ILE A 38 -19.12 -34.26 -1.91
C ILE A 38 -19.51 -33.29 -0.76
N VAL A 39 -20.65 -32.59 -0.85
CA VAL A 39 -22.02 -33.03 -0.51
C VAL A 39 -22.95 -31.82 -0.66
N THR A 40 -23.94 -31.92 -1.53
CA THR A 40 -25.15 -31.07 -1.53
C THR A 40 -25.96 -31.33 -0.27
N GLN A 41 -26.12 -30.33 0.60
CA GLN A 41 -27.21 -30.31 1.59
C GLN A 41 -28.09 -29.08 1.37
N ILE A 42 -29.24 -29.34 0.78
CA ILE A 42 -30.39 -28.45 0.73
C ILE A 42 -30.98 -28.45 2.14
N HIS A 43 -30.83 -27.36 2.89
CA HIS A 43 -31.64 -27.08 4.07
C HIS A 43 -32.58 -25.91 3.72
N ALA A 44 -33.80 -26.27 3.36
CA ALA A 44 -34.95 -25.38 3.49
C ALA A 44 -35.21 -25.21 5.00
N GLY A 45 -34.71 -24.12 5.56
CA GLY A 45 -34.87 -23.76 6.97
C GLY A 45 -35.05 -22.26 7.09
N SER A 46 -36.29 -21.87 7.32
CA SER A 46 -36.80 -20.56 7.70
C SER A 46 -35.75 -19.64 8.34
N ALA A 47 -35.38 -18.56 7.64
CA ALA A 47 -34.52 -17.52 8.19
C ALA A 47 -35.22 -16.85 9.38
N PRO A 48 -34.59 -16.81 10.57
CA PRO A 48 -34.90 -15.78 11.55
C PRO A 48 -34.54 -14.45 10.90
N ARG A 49 -35.52 -13.54 10.84
CA ARG A 49 -35.30 -12.14 10.47
C ARG A 49 -34.33 -11.55 11.48
N GLU A 50 -33.04 -11.54 11.15
CA GLU A 50 -32.02 -10.85 11.92
C GLU A 50 -32.50 -9.40 12.12
N PRO A 51 -32.47 -8.87 13.35
CA PRO A 51 -32.68 -7.45 13.54
C PRO A 51 -31.58 -6.74 12.76
N ALA A 52 -31.99 -5.90 11.81
CA ALA A 52 -31.09 -5.01 11.10
C ALA A 52 -30.31 -4.22 12.15
N VAL A 53 -29.05 -4.60 12.35
CA VAL A 53 -28.09 -3.78 13.08
C VAL A 53 -28.10 -2.44 12.34
N PRO A 54 -28.42 -1.31 12.98
CA PRO A 54 -28.30 -0.02 12.30
C PRO A 54 -26.87 0.04 11.79
N ALA A 55 -26.70 0.39 10.52
CA ALA A 55 -25.41 0.62 9.90
C ALA A 55 -24.66 1.66 10.75
N ALA A 56 -23.92 1.19 11.75
CA ALA A 56 -22.96 1.99 12.46
C ALA A 56 -22.01 2.46 11.37
N GLU A 57 -22.05 3.77 11.10
CA GLU A 57 -21.36 4.44 10.00
C GLU A 57 -19.90 3.97 9.97
N ALA A 58 -19.64 2.96 9.13
CA ALA A 58 -18.32 2.38 8.96
C ALA A 58 -17.48 3.45 8.28
N MET A 59 -16.68 4.15 9.08
CA MET A 59 -15.80 5.19 8.58
C MET A 59 -14.57 4.52 7.96
N LEU A 60 -14.18 4.99 6.79
CA LEU A 60 -13.00 4.49 6.11
C LEU A 60 -11.83 5.40 6.50
N LEU A 61 -10.72 4.79 6.93
CA LEU A 61 -9.53 5.50 7.36
C LEU A 61 -8.35 5.05 6.50
N CYS A 62 -7.54 6.01 6.06
CA CYS A 62 -6.30 5.66 5.37
C CYS A 62 -5.25 5.19 6.38
N PRO A 63 -4.62 4.01 6.21
CA PRO A 63 -3.63 3.50 7.17
C PRO A 63 -2.38 4.38 7.29
N THR A 64 -1.98 5.00 6.18
CA THR A 64 -0.83 5.90 6.10
C THR A 64 -1.18 7.30 6.60
N CYS A 65 -2.23 7.88 6.02
CA CYS A 65 -2.50 9.30 6.13
C CYS A 65 -3.53 9.62 7.24
N ARG A 66 -4.26 8.63 7.74
CA ARG A 66 -5.34 8.76 8.74
C ARG A 66 -6.42 9.77 8.41
N ALA A 67 -6.51 10.22 7.16
CA ALA A 67 -7.66 10.97 6.74
C ALA A 67 -8.88 10.04 6.77
N GLU A 68 -10.00 10.61 7.18
CA GLU A 68 -11.29 9.97 7.24
C GLU A 68 -12.00 10.16 5.92
N TYR A 69 -12.72 9.13 5.51
CA TYR A 69 -13.35 9.05 4.21
C TYR A 69 -14.75 8.45 4.34
N GLY A 70 -15.63 8.90 3.45
CA GLY A 70 -16.96 8.32 3.25
C GLY A 70 -16.89 6.99 2.52
N ALA A 71 -17.98 6.23 2.62
CA ALA A 71 -18.12 4.88 2.06
C ALA A 71 -17.98 4.82 0.53
N GLU A 72 -18.08 5.96 -0.17
CA GLU A 72 -17.92 6.04 -1.62
C GLU A 72 -16.47 5.85 -2.11
N SER A 73 -15.48 6.15 -1.27
CA SER A 73 -14.07 6.05 -1.65
C SER A 73 -13.45 4.77 -1.13
N ARG A 74 -12.69 4.06 -1.97
CA ARG A 74 -11.99 2.81 -1.58
C ARG A 74 -10.49 3.02 -1.39
N PHE A 75 -9.97 4.10 -1.97
CA PHE A 75 -8.56 4.46 -1.96
C PHE A 75 -8.37 5.89 -1.49
N CYS A 76 -7.27 6.13 -0.80
CA CYS A 76 -6.85 7.44 -0.36
C CYS A 76 -6.46 8.31 -1.56
N LYS A 77 -7.02 9.51 -1.64
CA LYS A 77 -6.71 10.47 -2.71
C LYS A 77 -5.26 11.00 -2.70
N PHE A 78 -4.52 10.77 -1.61
CA PHE A 78 -3.18 11.32 -1.39
C PHE A 78 -2.06 10.32 -1.65
N ASP A 79 -2.22 9.06 -1.23
CA ASP A 79 -1.17 8.03 -1.33
C ASP A 79 -1.64 6.76 -2.08
N GLY A 80 -2.88 6.74 -2.57
CA GLY A 80 -3.44 5.61 -3.30
C GLY A 80 -3.70 4.36 -2.45
N ASN A 81 -3.43 4.39 -1.14
CA ASN A 81 -3.61 3.21 -0.30
C ASN A 81 -5.09 2.87 -0.08
N ARG A 82 -5.36 1.56 0.04
CA ARG A 82 -6.71 1.07 0.32
C ARG A 82 -7.15 1.53 1.70
N LEU A 83 -8.34 2.10 1.76
CA LEU A 83 -8.92 2.56 3.02
C LEU A 83 -9.39 1.36 3.84
N VAL A 84 -9.15 1.42 5.14
CA VAL A 84 -9.54 0.38 6.09
C VAL A 84 -10.80 0.82 6.83
N VAL A 85 -11.73 -0.11 7.04
CA VAL A 85 -12.93 0.16 7.85
C VAL A 85 -12.51 0.24 9.31
N VAL A 86 -12.84 1.35 9.96
CA VAL A 86 -12.68 1.50 11.41
C VAL A 86 -14.04 1.62 12.07
N SER A 87 -14.30 0.76 13.05
CA SER A 87 -15.48 0.86 13.90
C SER A 87 -15.29 2.00 14.89
N ARG A 88 -16.24 2.95 14.97
CA ARG A 88 -16.25 3.98 16.03
C ARG A 88 -16.26 3.27 17.39
N GLY A 89 -15.13 3.30 18.11
CA GLY A 89 -14.98 2.69 19.42
C GLY A 89 -13.64 1.98 19.65
N THR A 90 -12.89 1.65 18.58
CA THR A 90 -11.49 1.24 18.72
C THR A 90 -10.60 2.46 18.52
N ASP A 91 -9.93 2.90 19.59
CA ASP A 91 -8.88 3.92 19.53
C ASP A 91 -7.78 3.48 18.54
N THR A 92 -7.93 3.88 17.28
CA THR A 92 -7.01 3.60 16.17
C THR A 92 -5.84 4.58 16.17
N ARG A 93 -5.37 4.94 17.36
CA ARG A 93 -4.13 5.68 17.56
C ARG A 93 -2.95 4.70 17.61
N GLY A 94 -2.88 3.79 16.62
CA GLY A 94 -1.69 2.95 16.40
C GLY A 94 -0.47 3.79 16.03
N PRO A 95 0.69 3.20 15.70
CA PRO A 95 1.80 3.93 15.09
C PRO A 95 1.39 4.38 13.68
N ALA A 96 1.86 5.54 13.22
CA ALA A 96 1.63 5.95 11.84
C ALA A 96 2.55 5.12 10.93
N GLY A 97 2.04 4.63 9.80
CA GLY A 97 2.85 4.00 8.78
C GLY A 97 3.86 4.96 8.14
N GLY A 98 4.72 4.43 7.28
CA GLY A 98 5.71 5.19 6.52
C GLY A 98 5.37 5.30 5.03
N VAL A 99 6.02 6.22 4.31
CA VAL A 99 5.91 6.41 2.85
C VAL A 99 7.31 6.31 2.26
N CYS A 100 7.46 5.55 1.18
CA CYS A 100 8.73 5.47 0.46
C CYS A 100 8.95 6.77 -0.34
N PRO A 101 10.09 7.48 -0.17
CA PRO A 101 10.34 8.72 -0.89
C PRO A 101 10.62 8.53 -2.39
N VAL A 102 10.84 7.28 -2.84
CA VAL A 102 11.18 6.97 -4.24
C VAL A 102 9.96 6.56 -5.06
N CYS A 103 9.09 5.70 -4.50
CA CYS A 103 7.89 5.22 -5.20
C CYS A 103 6.59 5.74 -4.64
N GLU A 104 6.64 6.60 -3.62
CA GLU A 104 5.49 7.27 -2.99
C GLU A 104 4.44 6.30 -2.39
N GLN A 105 4.77 5.02 -2.30
CA GLN A 105 3.92 4.00 -1.72
C GLN A 105 3.90 4.11 -0.19
N GLY A 106 2.71 4.11 0.40
CA GLY A 106 2.54 4.01 1.84
C GLY A 106 2.58 2.57 2.35
N TYR A 107 3.14 2.36 3.54
CA TYR A 107 3.31 1.05 4.19
C TYR A 107 2.72 1.04 5.60
N ASP A 108 2.42 -0.16 6.10
CA ASP A 108 1.89 -0.38 7.44
C ASP A 108 2.89 0.00 8.55
N PRO A 109 2.39 0.37 9.75
CA PRO A 109 3.26 0.61 10.90
C PRO A 109 4.06 -0.64 11.28
N GLY A 110 5.37 -0.48 11.41
CA GLY A 110 6.30 -1.57 11.71
C GLY A 110 7.19 -1.97 10.53
N VAL A 111 6.83 -1.57 9.31
CA VAL A 111 7.75 -1.60 8.16
C VAL A 111 8.62 -0.35 8.21
N VAL A 112 9.95 -0.51 8.23
CA VAL A 112 10.91 0.60 8.30
C VAL A 112 11.57 0.91 6.95
N SER A 113 11.58 -0.04 6.01
CA SER A 113 12.19 0.11 4.69
C SER A 113 11.28 -0.38 3.55
N CYS A 114 11.39 0.27 2.40
CA CYS A 114 10.66 -0.11 1.19
C CYS A 114 11.22 -1.43 0.63
N PRO A 115 10.42 -2.50 0.45
CA PRO A 115 10.90 -3.78 -0.08
C PRO A 115 11.30 -3.74 -1.56
N VAL A 116 10.93 -2.67 -2.28
CA VAL A 116 11.22 -2.50 -3.71
C VAL A 116 12.49 -1.68 -3.93
N HIS A 117 12.69 -0.62 -3.14
CA HIS A 117 13.77 0.35 -3.33
C HIS A 117 14.84 0.30 -2.22
N ASP A 118 14.60 -0.44 -1.14
CA ASP A 118 15.45 -0.52 0.06
C ASP A 118 15.73 0.85 0.71
N GLU A 119 14.78 1.77 0.55
CA GLU A 119 14.84 3.12 1.12
C GLU A 119 14.10 3.19 2.46
N GLU A 120 14.59 4.05 3.36
CA GLU A 120 13.97 4.27 4.66
C GLU A 120 12.61 4.96 4.48
N LEU A 121 11.59 4.39 5.13
CA LEU A 121 10.24 4.93 5.01
C LEU A 121 10.09 6.18 5.88
N VAL A 122 9.71 7.27 5.23
CA VAL A 122 9.47 8.54 5.90
C VAL A 122 8.12 8.46 6.63
N PRO A 123 8.03 8.86 7.91
CA PRO A 123 6.74 8.90 8.60
C PRO A 123 5.71 9.68 7.78
N ALA A 124 4.51 9.11 7.58
CA ALA A 124 3.51 9.68 6.68
C ALA A 124 3.16 11.15 7.00
N GLY A 125 3.19 11.54 8.29
CA GLY A 125 3.00 12.92 8.70
C GLY A 125 4.09 13.88 8.21
N ALA A 126 5.34 13.41 8.13
CA ALA A 126 6.47 14.21 7.65
C ALA A 126 6.49 14.31 6.12
N HIS A 127 6.16 13.24 5.40
CA HIS A 127 6.03 13.26 3.93
C HIS A 127 5.04 14.33 3.46
N ARG A 128 3.88 14.40 4.12
CA ARG A 128 2.82 15.37 3.84
C ARG A 128 3.21 16.83 4.04
N ALA A 129 4.11 17.11 4.97
CA ALA A 129 4.57 18.48 5.19
C ALA A 129 5.37 19.00 3.98
N GLN A 130 5.96 18.10 3.20
CA GLN A 130 6.70 18.42 1.98
C GLN A 130 5.77 18.55 0.77
N GLU A 131 4.70 17.75 0.70
CA GLU A 131 3.71 17.78 -0.37
C GLU A 131 2.67 18.89 -0.18
N ARG A 132 3.08 20.15 -0.37
CA ARG A 132 2.10 21.21 -0.65
C ARG A 132 1.68 21.05 -2.12
N PRO A 133 0.38 20.85 -2.42
CA PRO A 133 -0.06 20.62 -3.80
C PRO A 133 0.28 21.83 -4.67
N SER A 134 1.15 21.62 -5.66
CA SER A 134 1.71 22.66 -6.53
C SER A 134 1.01 22.80 -7.89
N GLY A 135 -0.14 22.15 -8.10
CA GLY A 135 -0.85 22.16 -9.39
C GLY A 135 -2.24 22.79 -9.32
N GLN A 136 -2.48 23.82 -10.16
CA GLN A 136 -3.80 24.45 -10.36
C GLN A 136 -4.64 23.77 -11.46
N TYR A 137 -4.12 22.71 -12.09
CA TYR A 137 -4.74 22.08 -13.25
C TYR A 137 -5.56 20.84 -12.87
N PRO A 138 -6.74 20.65 -13.49
CA PRO A 138 -7.54 19.45 -13.30
C PRO A 138 -6.74 18.22 -13.74
N LYS A 139 -6.86 17.15 -12.96
CA LYS A 139 -6.23 15.86 -13.29
C LYS A 139 -7.30 14.85 -13.69
N ILE A 140 -6.95 13.89 -14.54
CA ILE A 140 -7.82 12.83 -15.05
C ILE A 140 -7.27 11.46 -14.68
N CYS A 141 -8.16 10.52 -14.34
CA CYS A 141 -7.76 9.12 -14.15
C CYS A 141 -7.55 8.45 -15.51
N PRO A 142 -6.39 7.83 -15.79
CA PRO A 142 -6.14 7.14 -17.06
C PRO A 142 -6.99 5.88 -17.23
N THR A 143 -7.48 5.31 -16.13
CA THR A 143 -8.24 4.05 -16.12
C THR A 143 -9.74 4.29 -16.30
N CYS A 144 -10.31 5.26 -15.60
CA CYS A 144 -11.77 5.50 -15.62
C CYS A 144 -12.19 6.79 -16.34
N GLY A 145 -11.25 7.68 -16.69
CA GLY A 145 -11.52 8.93 -17.40
C GLY A 145 -12.19 10.03 -16.56
N VAL A 146 -12.44 9.79 -15.27
CA VAL A 146 -13.03 10.80 -14.37
C VAL A 146 -12.02 11.90 -14.08
N GLN A 147 -12.47 13.15 -14.16
CA GLN A 147 -11.68 14.33 -13.78
C GLN A 147 -11.86 14.62 -12.29
N TYR A 148 -10.76 15.00 -11.64
CA TYR A 148 -10.73 15.32 -10.23
C TYR A 148 -10.25 16.76 -10.00
N PRO A 149 -10.78 17.44 -8.97
CA PRO A 149 -10.31 18.76 -8.59
C PRO A 149 -8.85 18.71 -8.11
N ASN A 150 -8.21 19.87 -8.17
CA ASN A 150 -6.82 20.09 -7.78
C ASN A 150 -6.50 19.48 -6.40
N GLY A 151 -5.31 18.90 -6.27
CA GLY A 151 -4.80 18.34 -5.00
C GLY A 151 -5.11 16.86 -4.74
N SER A 152 -5.76 16.16 -5.65
CA SER A 152 -5.82 14.69 -5.65
C SER A 152 -4.66 14.11 -6.47
N GLY A 153 -3.90 13.17 -5.89
CA GLY A 153 -2.84 12.43 -6.57
C GLY A 153 -3.36 11.16 -7.25
N PHE A 154 -4.42 10.57 -6.68
CA PHE A 154 -4.89 9.24 -7.04
C PHE A 154 -6.41 9.18 -7.20
N CYS A 155 -6.87 8.27 -8.06
CA CYS A 155 -8.27 7.96 -8.29
C CYS A 155 -8.88 7.24 -7.06
N GLY A 156 -9.94 7.79 -6.49
CA GLY A 156 -10.62 7.17 -5.34
C GLY A 156 -11.34 5.86 -5.65
N ALA A 157 -11.56 5.55 -6.93
CA ALA A 157 -12.26 4.34 -7.38
C ALA A 157 -11.32 3.15 -7.61
N ASP A 158 -10.15 3.39 -8.22
CA ASP A 158 -9.22 2.34 -8.67
C ASP A 158 -7.79 2.49 -8.13
N GLY A 159 -7.46 3.60 -7.45
CA GLY A 159 -6.14 3.85 -6.88
C GLY A 159 -5.07 4.27 -7.90
N SER A 160 -5.42 4.44 -9.19
CA SER A 160 -4.46 4.84 -10.23
C SER A 160 -3.99 6.29 -10.03
N ALA A 161 -2.73 6.56 -10.35
CA ALA A 161 -2.18 7.92 -10.35
C ALA A 161 -2.91 8.79 -11.40
N LEU A 162 -3.35 9.98 -10.98
CA LEU A 162 -4.04 10.93 -11.84
C LEU A 162 -3.02 11.72 -12.66
N VAL A 163 -3.30 11.88 -13.95
CA VAL A 163 -2.43 12.60 -14.89
C VAL A 163 -3.01 13.98 -15.20
N THR A 164 -2.16 14.98 -15.41
CA THR A 164 -2.60 16.32 -15.79
C THR A 164 -2.95 16.35 -17.27
N VAL A 165 -4.11 16.91 -17.60
CA VAL A 165 -4.51 17.21 -18.99
C VAL A 165 -4.08 18.63 -19.31
N ASN A 166 -3.29 18.78 -20.38
CA ASN A 166 -2.74 20.05 -20.85
C ASN A 166 -3.48 20.51 -22.11
#